data_AF-A0A2E3FL63-F1
#
_entry.id   AF-A0A2E3FL63-F1
#
_cell.length_a   1.000
_cell.length_b   1.000
_cell.length_c   1.000
_cell.angle_alpha   90.00
_cell.angle_beta   90.00
_cell.angle_gamma   90.00
#
_symmetry.space_group_name_H-M   'P 1'
#
loop_
_entity.id
_entity.type
_entity.pdbx_description
1 polymer ?
#
loop_
_entity_poly.entity_id
_entity_poly.type
_entity_poly.pdbx_seq_one_letter_code
_entity_poly.pdbx_strand_id
1 'polypeptide(L)'
;MAKQTIGLGSAANDNTGDTLRVGGDKVNDNFNEIYTALGNGTTLTVDTTNPAVGQVLRYNGATFLPSDYTNLTAALDVNGNSIVSSSNGNIAVATNGSGDLTLSAGGVTSIFKGTKAAPNAAESGTIIFPTSITYDNEYSTLAGAPAVGTYRGYFFTVSGDDNPYVNMNITAGGVGNSQVKLLTERSSINMLFDVDTTTTPPNNDQVLKWNSSSSKWLPADDAAGIGSINVFASVAGDTGSTTANSQTDTLTIAGGTNITTAVSGDTVTVNFSGTLTTTLAALTDTNTSGLTQGDMLYWSGSEWIPTPTTGPIIWYEIGAPVENASNDFLINGPGLPAGENRDPTLYVHRGFTYAFDNSVEGGGHPFRIQSTQGLSGTPYTTGQTGSISSILYWTVPFDAPSTLYYQCTLHAAMQGTINVVS
;
A
#
# COMPACT_ATOMS: atom_id res chain seq x y z
N MET A 1 -15.46 109.33 -28.19
CA MET A 1 -15.32 110.31 -29.29
C MET A 1 -13.90 110.87 -29.26
N ALA A 2 -13.51 111.75 -30.19
CA ALA A 2 -12.28 112.51 -29.99
C ALA A 2 -12.50 113.54 -28.87
N LYS A 3 -11.51 113.73 -27.98
CA LYS A 3 -11.56 114.73 -26.91
C LYS A 3 -11.95 116.09 -27.48
N GLN A 4 -13.02 116.66 -26.96
CA GLN A 4 -13.45 118.01 -27.33
C GLN A 4 -12.89 119.02 -26.32
N THR A 5 -12.41 120.18 -26.76
CA THR A 5 -11.88 121.24 -25.88
C THR A 5 -12.70 122.51 -26.00
N ILE A 6 -12.96 123.16 -24.86
CA ILE A 6 -13.58 124.48 -24.83
C ILE A 6 -12.60 125.49 -25.47
N GLY A 7 -13.06 126.21 -26.50
CA GLY A 7 -12.35 127.33 -27.08
C GLY A 7 -12.52 128.57 -26.20
N LEU A 8 -11.42 129.09 -25.64
CA LEU A 8 -11.47 130.20 -24.67
C LEU A 8 -11.47 131.61 -25.31
N GLY A 9 -11.38 131.69 -26.64
CA GLY A 9 -11.14 132.93 -27.37
C GLY A 9 -9.66 133.34 -27.34
N SER A 10 -9.33 134.44 -28.03
CA SER A 10 -7.96 134.96 -28.11
C SER A 10 -7.65 135.97 -26.99
N ALA A 11 -8.68 136.65 -26.47
CA ALA A 11 -8.65 137.57 -25.34
C ALA A 11 -9.98 137.54 -24.56
N ALA A 12 -9.99 138.08 -23.34
CA ALA A 12 -11.19 138.14 -22.52
C ALA A 12 -12.29 138.98 -23.20
N ASN A 13 -13.50 138.43 -23.30
CA ASN A 13 -14.69 139.06 -23.87
C ASN A 13 -14.55 139.50 -25.35
N ASP A 14 -13.71 138.81 -26.13
CA ASP A 14 -13.47 139.14 -27.55
C ASP A 14 -14.47 138.51 -28.53
N ASN A 15 -15.48 137.79 -28.02
CA ASN A 15 -16.50 137.07 -28.78
C ASN A 15 -15.96 136.00 -29.77
N THR A 16 -14.70 135.58 -29.66
CA THR A 16 -14.11 134.50 -30.49
C THR A 16 -14.07 133.13 -29.79
N GLY A 17 -14.36 133.10 -28.48
CA GLY A 17 -14.50 131.87 -27.71
C GLY A 17 -15.83 131.14 -27.93
N ASP A 18 -15.89 129.91 -27.43
CA ASP A 18 -17.13 129.15 -27.39
C ASP A 18 -18.15 129.86 -26.50
N THR A 19 -19.40 129.84 -26.93
CA THR A 19 -20.50 130.16 -26.03
C THR A 19 -20.57 129.12 -24.91
N LEU A 20 -21.11 129.49 -23.73
CA LEU A 20 -21.32 128.56 -22.62
C LEU A 20 -22.07 127.28 -23.05
N ARG A 21 -22.98 127.39 -24.01
CA ARG A 21 -23.70 126.23 -24.57
C ARG A 21 -22.79 125.29 -25.35
N VAL A 22 -21.99 125.81 -26.28
CA VAL A 22 -21.04 124.99 -27.06
C VAL A 22 -19.96 124.38 -26.15
N GLY A 23 -19.45 125.16 -25.18
CA GLY A 23 -18.52 124.64 -24.18
C GLY A 23 -19.15 123.58 -23.28
N GLY A 24 -20.40 123.77 -22.87
CA GLY A 24 -21.18 122.81 -22.08
C GLY A 24 -21.45 121.50 -22.83
N ASP A 25 -21.80 121.56 -24.11
CA ASP A 25 -21.99 120.38 -24.96
C ASP A 25 -20.70 119.56 -25.04
N LYS A 26 -19.55 120.22 -25.27
CA LYS A 26 -18.22 119.57 -25.31
C LYS A 26 -17.84 118.90 -23.99
N VAL A 27 -18.18 119.54 -22.87
CA VAL A 27 -17.94 118.99 -21.53
C VAL A 27 -18.82 117.77 -21.28
N ASN A 28 -20.12 117.86 -21.59
CA ASN A 28 -21.06 116.75 -21.45
C ASN A 28 -20.66 115.56 -22.33
N ASP A 29 -20.27 115.81 -23.58
CA ASP A 29 -19.78 114.80 -24.52
C ASP A 29 -18.60 114.01 -23.94
N ASN A 30 -17.56 114.72 -23.46
CA ASN A 30 -16.39 114.07 -22.86
C ASN A 30 -16.76 113.29 -21.58
N PHE A 31 -17.63 113.82 -20.71
CA PHE A 31 -18.04 113.11 -19.50
C PHE A 31 -18.92 111.90 -19.82
N ASN A 32 -19.85 112.01 -20.78
CA ASN A 32 -20.68 110.90 -21.23
C ASN A 32 -19.83 109.75 -21.78
N GLU A 33 -18.76 110.04 -22.53
CA GLU A 33 -17.80 109.01 -22.96
C GLU A 33 -17.15 108.30 -21.76
N ILE A 34 -16.65 109.05 -20.79
CA ILE A 34 -15.98 108.48 -19.61
C ILE A 34 -16.94 107.62 -18.80
N TYR A 35 -18.15 108.11 -18.52
CA TYR A 35 -19.16 107.40 -17.74
C TYR A 35 -19.74 106.19 -18.46
N THR A 36 -19.74 106.19 -19.79
CA THR A 36 -20.13 105.02 -20.60
C THR A 36 -19.00 104.00 -20.66
N ALA A 37 -17.75 104.42 -20.86
CA ALA A 37 -16.62 103.52 -21.07
C ALA A 37 -16.08 102.89 -19.77
N LEU A 38 -16.06 103.66 -18.68
CA LEU A 38 -15.52 103.23 -17.38
C LEU A 38 -16.61 103.06 -16.32
N GLY A 39 -17.86 103.01 -16.75
CA GLY A 39 -19.04 103.06 -15.91
C GLY A 39 -20.23 102.33 -16.52
N ASN A 40 -21.42 102.77 -16.12
CA ASN A 40 -22.70 102.28 -16.64
C ASN A 40 -23.54 103.37 -17.31
N GLY A 41 -22.91 104.48 -17.69
CA GLY A 41 -23.57 105.68 -18.21
C GLY A 41 -24.09 106.64 -17.14
N THR A 42 -24.09 106.25 -15.85
CA THR A 42 -24.50 107.14 -14.73
C THR A 42 -23.44 107.24 -13.64
N THR A 43 -22.74 106.15 -13.34
CA THR A 43 -21.68 106.06 -12.32
C THR A 43 -20.45 105.37 -12.89
N LEU A 44 -19.25 105.76 -12.44
CA LEU A 44 -18.03 105.00 -12.71
C LEU A 44 -18.05 103.66 -11.95
N THR A 45 -17.64 102.60 -12.64
CA THR A 45 -17.59 101.23 -12.10
C THR A 45 -16.16 100.75 -11.90
N VAL A 46 -15.16 101.60 -12.15
CA VAL A 46 -13.74 101.36 -11.89
C VAL A 46 -13.34 102.14 -10.65
N ASP A 47 -13.10 101.43 -9.55
CA ASP A 47 -12.54 101.96 -8.31
C ASP A 47 -11.03 101.69 -8.29
N THR A 48 -10.24 102.72 -8.02
CA THR A 48 -8.77 102.64 -7.88
C THR A 48 -8.30 103.25 -6.56
N THR A 49 -9.20 103.45 -5.61
CA THR A 49 -8.86 104.04 -4.31
C THR A 49 -8.07 103.02 -3.47
N ASN A 50 -6.95 103.47 -2.91
CA ASN A 50 -6.13 102.75 -1.92
C ASN A 50 -5.76 101.28 -2.24
N PRO A 51 -5.17 100.95 -3.41
CA PRO A 51 -4.71 99.58 -3.67
C PRO A 51 -3.55 99.20 -2.74
N ALA A 52 -3.54 97.97 -2.22
CA ALA A 52 -2.39 97.40 -1.55
C ALA A 52 -1.39 96.80 -2.56
N VAL A 53 -0.12 96.68 -2.14
CA VAL A 53 0.93 96.05 -2.96
C VAL A 53 0.53 94.62 -3.31
N GLY A 54 0.52 94.29 -4.60
CA GLY A 54 0.18 92.95 -5.10
C GLY A 54 -1.30 92.75 -5.46
N GLN A 55 -2.16 93.75 -5.24
CA GLN A 55 -3.56 93.68 -5.67
C GLN A 55 -3.72 93.96 -7.17
N VAL A 56 -4.78 93.38 -7.75
CA VAL A 56 -5.18 93.57 -9.14
C VAL A 56 -6.57 94.19 -9.22
N LEU A 57 -6.90 94.86 -10.33
CA LEU A 57 -8.28 95.26 -10.62
C LEU A 57 -9.10 94.02 -10.96
N ARG A 58 -9.96 93.60 -10.03
CA ARG A 58 -10.81 92.42 -10.17
C ARG A 58 -12.26 92.85 -10.35
N TYR A 59 -12.92 92.31 -11.37
CA TYR A 59 -14.36 92.44 -11.51
C TYR A 59 -15.05 91.53 -10.49
N ASN A 60 -15.83 92.09 -9.57
CA ASN A 60 -16.53 91.34 -8.53
C ASN A 60 -17.96 90.90 -8.94
N GLY A 61 -18.33 91.11 -10.20
CA GLY A 61 -19.70 90.93 -10.70
C GLY A 61 -20.52 92.23 -10.79
N ALA A 62 -19.99 93.36 -10.30
CA ALA A 62 -20.64 94.68 -10.39
C ALA A 62 -19.65 95.80 -10.77
N THR A 63 -18.48 95.86 -10.12
CA THR A 63 -17.45 96.88 -10.33
C THR A 63 -16.06 96.25 -10.45
N PHE A 64 -15.11 96.98 -11.04
CA PHE A 64 -13.68 96.69 -10.93
C PHE A 64 -13.13 97.40 -9.69
N LEU A 65 -12.50 96.65 -8.79
CA LEU A 65 -11.85 97.19 -7.60
C LEU A 65 -10.50 96.49 -7.32
N PRO A 66 -9.57 97.11 -6.57
CA PRO A 66 -8.36 96.43 -6.10
C PRO A 66 -8.74 95.26 -5.18
N SER A 67 -8.24 94.06 -5.49
CA SER A 67 -8.49 92.87 -4.70
C SER A 67 -7.33 91.89 -4.81
N ASP A 68 -7.23 91.00 -3.82
CA ASP A 68 -6.23 89.94 -3.81
C ASP A 68 -6.54 88.88 -4.89
N TYR A 69 -5.49 88.39 -5.54
CA TYR A 69 -5.62 87.34 -6.55
C TYR A 69 -5.75 85.96 -5.87
N THR A 70 -6.98 85.60 -5.48
CA THR A 70 -7.29 84.38 -4.71
C THR A 70 -7.69 83.15 -5.54
N ASN A 71 -7.68 83.25 -6.86
CA ASN A 71 -8.07 82.13 -7.73
C ASN A 71 -6.81 81.45 -8.29
N LEU A 72 -6.53 80.21 -7.85
CA LEU A 72 -5.74 79.28 -8.68
C LEU A 72 -6.56 78.95 -9.94
N THR A 73 -5.98 79.06 -11.12
CA THR A 73 -6.65 78.83 -12.40
C THR A 73 -6.77 77.34 -12.75
N ALA A 74 -7.49 77.02 -13.83
CA ALA A 74 -7.83 75.66 -14.26
C ALA A 74 -6.58 74.76 -14.47
N ALA A 75 -6.36 73.83 -13.52
CA ALA A 75 -5.38 72.75 -13.46
C ALA A 75 -3.89 73.16 -13.44
N LEU A 76 -3.35 73.33 -12.23
CA LEU A 76 -1.93 73.60 -11.95
C LEU A 76 -0.96 72.62 -12.66
N ASP A 77 -0.06 73.15 -13.50
CA ASP A 77 1.06 72.45 -14.17
C ASP A 77 2.40 72.86 -13.54
N VAL A 78 3.12 71.91 -12.93
CA VAL A 78 4.35 72.15 -12.16
C VAL A 78 5.62 71.82 -12.96
N ASN A 79 5.64 72.13 -14.25
CA ASN A 79 6.76 71.88 -15.16
C ASN A 79 8.05 72.67 -14.79
N GLY A 80 8.69 72.21 -13.74
CA GLY A 80 9.78 72.86 -13.02
C GLY A 80 9.89 72.46 -11.55
N ASN A 81 8.97 71.62 -11.03
CA ASN A 81 8.88 71.09 -9.65
C ASN A 81 8.34 72.15 -8.66
N SER A 82 8.65 72.17 -7.35
CA SER A 82 8.28 71.14 -6.37
C SER A 82 7.15 71.68 -5.49
N ILE A 83 6.29 70.80 -4.97
CA ILE A 83 5.36 71.13 -3.88
C ILE A 83 6.03 70.67 -2.57
N VAL A 84 6.61 71.60 -1.81
CA VAL A 84 7.40 71.31 -0.59
C VAL A 84 6.99 72.23 0.56
N SER A 85 6.94 71.67 1.76
CA SER A 85 6.86 72.43 3.01
C SER A 85 8.25 72.51 3.65
N SER A 86 8.87 73.69 3.56
CA SER A 86 10.25 73.92 4.02
C SER A 86 10.38 74.18 5.53
N SER A 87 9.27 74.20 6.27
CA SER A 87 9.21 74.53 7.70
C SER A 87 8.55 73.43 8.54
N ASN A 88 8.60 72.18 8.07
CA ASN A 88 8.00 70.99 8.72
C ASN A 88 6.47 71.05 8.88
N GLY A 89 5.78 72.01 8.25
CA GLY A 89 4.33 72.05 8.21
C GLY A 89 3.75 70.95 7.30
N ASN A 90 2.53 70.50 7.56
CA ASN A 90 1.84 69.53 6.70
C ASN A 90 1.33 70.18 5.41
N ILE A 91 1.52 69.53 4.26
CA ILE A 91 0.82 69.88 3.02
C ILE A 91 -0.45 69.04 2.97
N ALA A 92 -1.59 69.61 3.35
CA ALA A 92 -2.87 68.91 3.31
C ALA A 92 -3.38 68.83 1.86
N VAL A 93 -3.41 67.62 1.29
CA VAL A 93 -4.07 67.32 0.01
C VAL A 93 -5.34 66.54 0.33
N ALA A 94 -6.50 67.18 0.17
CA ALA A 94 -7.79 66.59 0.48
C ALA A 94 -8.77 66.81 -0.68
N THR A 95 -9.49 65.76 -1.02
CA THR A 95 -10.67 65.84 -1.87
C THR A 95 -11.87 66.26 -1.03
N ASN A 96 -12.86 66.90 -1.67
CA ASN A 96 -14.13 67.19 -1.00
C ASN A 96 -15.04 65.95 -1.02
N GLY A 97 -15.71 65.66 0.10
CA GLY A 97 -16.67 64.57 0.20
C GLY A 97 -16.06 63.18 -0.05
N SER A 98 -16.63 62.44 -1.01
CA SER A 98 -16.23 61.07 -1.37
C SER A 98 -15.21 61.00 -2.51
N GLY A 99 -14.62 62.12 -2.91
CA GLY A 99 -13.70 62.17 -4.06
C GLY A 99 -12.42 61.37 -3.83
N ASP A 100 -11.86 60.80 -4.89
CA ASP A 100 -10.61 60.04 -4.84
C ASP A 100 -9.41 60.95 -5.13
N LEU A 101 -8.29 60.74 -4.41
CA LEU A 101 -7.01 61.34 -4.78
C LEU A 101 -6.29 60.40 -5.76
N THR A 102 -6.03 60.88 -6.97
CA THR A 102 -5.27 60.15 -7.99
C THR A 102 -3.86 60.70 -8.12
N LEU A 103 -2.87 59.82 -8.10
CA LEU A 103 -1.47 60.17 -8.36
C LEU A 103 -1.02 59.42 -9.62
N SER A 104 -0.78 60.16 -10.69
CA SER A 104 -0.45 59.60 -11.99
C SER A 104 1.00 59.89 -12.39
N ALA A 105 1.72 58.89 -12.88
CA ALA A 105 3.06 59.03 -13.43
C ALA A 105 3.24 58.06 -14.60
N GLY A 106 3.74 58.55 -15.75
CA GLY A 106 4.05 57.70 -16.91
C GLY A 106 2.86 56.86 -17.43
N GLY A 107 1.63 57.35 -17.30
CA GLY A 107 0.41 56.64 -17.71
C GLY A 107 -0.15 55.66 -16.66
N VAL A 108 0.52 55.51 -15.52
CA VAL A 108 0.07 54.70 -14.38
C VAL A 108 -0.61 55.61 -13.36
N THR A 109 -1.77 55.21 -12.80
CA THR A 109 -2.51 56.00 -11.81
C THR A 109 -2.76 55.19 -10.54
N SER A 110 -2.14 55.60 -9.43
CA SER A 110 -2.48 55.11 -8.09
C SER A 110 -3.68 55.89 -7.55
N ILE A 111 -4.58 55.22 -6.84
CA ILE A 111 -5.85 55.81 -6.38
C ILE A 111 -5.99 55.62 -4.88
N PHE A 112 -6.13 56.72 -4.14
CA PHE A 112 -6.49 56.75 -2.73
C PHE A 112 -8.00 57.01 -2.65
N LYS A 113 -8.76 55.98 -2.29
CA LYS A 113 -10.23 56.05 -2.30
C LYS A 113 -10.78 56.91 -1.15
N GLY A 114 -11.62 57.89 -1.46
CA GLY A 114 -12.18 58.83 -0.46
C GLY A 114 -13.37 58.30 0.35
N THR A 115 -13.99 57.19 -0.08
CA THR A 115 -15.18 56.64 0.60
C THR A 115 -14.79 55.68 1.72
N LYS A 116 -15.19 56.00 2.96
CA LYS A 116 -15.17 55.07 4.11
C LYS A 116 -16.50 54.33 4.21
N ALA A 117 -16.63 53.13 3.65
CA ALA A 117 -17.74 52.25 4.03
C ALA A 117 -17.40 51.43 5.28
N ALA A 118 -18.46 50.95 5.92
CA ALA A 118 -18.44 50.07 7.09
C ALA A 118 -17.48 48.88 6.91
N PRO A 119 -16.93 48.33 8.00
CA PRO A 119 -16.12 47.13 7.92
C PRO A 119 -16.92 46.07 7.14
N ASN A 120 -16.32 45.55 6.06
CA ASN A 120 -16.79 44.41 5.24
C ASN A 120 -17.44 44.73 3.87
N ALA A 121 -17.44 45.98 3.38
CA ALA A 121 -17.71 46.25 1.96
C ALA A 121 -16.38 46.25 1.16
N ALA A 122 -16.35 45.56 0.02
CA ALA A 122 -15.13 45.12 -0.67
C ALA A 122 -14.17 46.23 -1.18
N GLU A 123 -14.50 47.51 -1.10
CA GLU A 123 -13.69 48.58 -1.71
C GLU A 123 -13.79 49.91 -0.95
N SER A 124 -13.32 49.97 0.30
CA SER A 124 -13.40 51.19 1.12
C SER A 124 -12.12 51.49 1.87
N GLY A 125 -11.66 52.75 1.80
CA GLY A 125 -10.36 53.17 2.34
C GLY A 125 -9.16 52.45 1.72
N THR A 126 -9.34 51.83 0.56
CA THR A 126 -8.31 51.08 -0.15
C THR A 126 -7.43 52.05 -0.92
N ILE A 127 -6.14 51.74 -0.96
CA ILE A 127 -5.19 52.40 -1.86
C ILE A 127 -4.89 51.40 -2.97
N ILE A 128 -5.20 51.78 -4.20
CA ILE A 128 -4.97 50.96 -5.38
C ILE A 128 -3.62 51.36 -5.96
N PHE A 129 -2.67 50.43 -5.90
CA PHE A 129 -1.37 50.55 -6.56
C PHE A 129 -1.35 49.60 -7.75
N PRO A 130 -1.51 50.09 -8.99
CA PRO A 130 -1.51 49.24 -10.20
C PRO A 130 -0.12 48.66 -10.55
N THR A 131 0.92 49.01 -9.79
CA THR A 131 2.31 48.56 -9.96
C THR A 131 2.90 48.15 -8.60
N SER A 132 4.14 47.67 -8.59
CA SER A 132 4.84 47.24 -7.37
C SER A 132 5.09 48.39 -6.40
N ILE A 133 4.95 48.10 -5.10
CA ILE A 133 5.35 48.98 -4.00
C ILE A 133 6.58 48.39 -3.34
N THR A 134 7.58 49.22 -3.06
CA THR A 134 8.67 48.87 -2.15
C THR A 134 8.41 49.56 -0.81
N TYR A 135 8.33 48.80 0.28
CA TYR A 135 8.19 49.31 1.64
C TYR A 135 9.06 48.49 2.58
N ASP A 136 9.50 49.11 3.67
CA ASP A 136 10.30 48.48 4.72
C ASP A 136 9.46 48.37 6.00
N ASN A 137 9.28 47.14 6.47
CA ASN A 137 8.60 46.80 7.71
C ASN A 137 9.53 45.91 8.57
N GLU A 138 10.82 46.22 8.62
CA GLU A 138 11.77 45.60 9.56
C GLU A 138 11.89 46.42 10.85
N TYR A 139 11.87 45.74 11.99
CA TYR A 139 12.05 46.36 13.32
C TYR A 139 13.26 45.76 14.03
N SER A 140 13.92 46.55 14.89
CA SER A 140 15.08 46.06 15.66
C SER A 140 14.70 45.03 16.74
N THR A 141 13.46 45.06 17.23
CA THR A 141 12.94 44.12 18.23
C THR A 141 11.45 43.89 18.00
N LEU A 142 10.94 42.75 18.50
CA LEU A 142 9.52 42.43 18.46
C LEU A 142 8.65 43.46 19.21
N ALA A 143 9.16 44.02 20.31
CA ALA A 143 8.48 45.06 21.08
C ALA A 143 8.50 46.45 20.41
N GLY A 144 9.41 46.67 19.46
CA GLY A 144 9.48 47.90 18.66
C GLY A 144 8.48 47.91 17.49
N ALA A 145 7.91 46.77 17.13
CA ALA A 145 6.89 46.67 16.10
C ALA A 145 5.54 47.24 16.57
N PRO A 146 4.62 47.61 15.65
CA PRO A 146 3.36 48.25 15.99
C PRO A 146 2.50 47.39 16.91
N ALA A 147 1.86 48.06 17.88
CA ALA A 147 1.05 47.39 18.90
C ALA A 147 -0.07 46.53 18.28
N VAL A 148 -0.05 45.24 18.61
CA VAL A 148 -0.93 44.22 18.02
C VAL A 148 -2.43 44.51 18.18
N GLY A 149 -2.85 45.13 19.29
CA GLY A 149 -4.25 45.48 19.53
C GLY A 149 -4.78 46.59 18.60
N THR A 150 -3.89 47.41 18.05
CA THR A 150 -4.23 48.53 17.17
C THR A 150 -4.03 48.17 15.70
N TYR A 151 -2.94 47.46 15.38
CA TYR A 151 -2.50 47.19 14.01
C TYR A 151 -2.64 45.70 13.66
N ARG A 152 -3.88 45.20 13.57
CA ARG A 152 -4.16 43.81 13.17
C ARG A 152 -3.92 43.60 11.66
N GLY A 153 -3.46 42.40 11.29
CA GLY A 153 -3.06 42.06 9.91
C GLY A 153 -1.71 42.66 9.50
N TYR A 154 -1.01 43.34 10.40
CA TYR A 154 0.27 43.97 10.11
C TYR A 154 1.37 42.92 10.01
N PHE A 155 1.94 42.77 8.82
CA PHE A 155 3.07 41.89 8.53
C PHE A 155 4.39 42.64 8.67
N PHE A 156 5.35 42.05 9.39
CA PHE A 156 6.64 42.66 9.66
C PHE A 156 7.74 41.62 9.89
N THR A 157 8.98 42.06 9.87
CA THR A 157 10.16 41.27 10.22
C THR A 157 10.90 41.90 11.40
N VAL A 158 11.72 41.11 12.07
CA VAL A 158 12.59 41.59 13.14
C VAL A 158 14.03 41.28 12.75
N SER A 159 14.90 42.30 12.80
CA SER A 159 16.30 42.14 12.44
C SER A 159 16.96 41.04 13.27
N GLY A 160 17.52 40.05 12.58
CA GLY A 160 18.15 38.88 13.20
C GLY A 160 17.21 37.73 13.60
N ASP A 161 15.89 37.83 13.35
CA ASP A 161 14.98 36.69 13.45
C ASP A 161 14.73 36.10 12.05
N ASP A 162 14.90 34.78 11.91
CA ASP A 162 14.68 34.05 10.66
C ASP A 162 13.19 33.93 10.25
N ASN A 163 12.28 34.47 11.06
CA ASN A 163 10.84 34.31 10.90
C ASN A 163 10.12 35.67 10.83
N PRO A 164 9.24 35.86 9.83
CA PRO A 164 8.35 37.00 9.82
C PRO A 164 7.21 36.83 10.83
N TYR A 165 6.52 37.94 11.09
CA TYR A 165 5.44 38.03 12.05
C TYR A 165 4.22 38.68 11.43
N VAL A 166 3.05 38.30 11.94
CA VAL A 166 1.79 38.99 11.68
C VAL A 166 1.04 39.26 12.97
N ASN A 167 0.57 40.49 13.13
CA ASN A 167 -0.31 40.87 14.24
C ASN A 167 -1.70 40.25 14.06
N MET A 168 -2.11 39.33 14.92
CA MET A 168 -3.42 38.67 14.86
C MET A 168 -4.14 38.70 16.21
N ASN A 169 -5.47 38.56 16.16
CA ASN A 169 -6.26 38.24 17.35
C ASN A 169 -6.64 36.76 17.27
N ILE A 170 -6.00 35.92 18.08
CA ILE A 170 -6.26 34.49 18.09
C ILE A 170 -7.36 34.19 19.11
N THR A 171 -8.53 33.79 18.61
CA THR A 171 -9.66 33.37 19.47
C THR A 171 -9.48 31.97 20.04
N ALA A 172 -8.94 31.04 19.24
CA ALA A 172 -8.70 29.67 19.68
C ALA A 172 -7.72 29.63 20.86
N GLY A 173 -8.09 28.94 21.95
CA GLY A 173 -7.26 28.85 23.15
C GLY A 173 -7.14 30.14 23.98
N GLY A 174 -7.86 31.22 23.63
CA GLY A 174 -7.89 32.45 24.43
C GLY A 174 -6.61 33.28 24.42
N VAL A 175 -5.73 33.09 23.43
CA VAL A 175 -4.41 33.76 23.33
C VAL A 175 -4.55 35.27 23.08
N GLY A 176 -5.62 35.70 22.41
CA GLY A 176 -5.93 37.11 22.20
C GLY A 176 -4.99 37.79 21.21
N ASN A 177 -4.75 39.09 21.41
CA ASN A 177 -3.89 39.89 20.53
C ASN A 177 -2.43 39.42 20.62
N SER A 178 -1.93 38.81 19.56
CA SER A 178 -0.62 38.16 19.49
C SER A 178 0.17 38.56 18.25
N GLN A 179 1.48 38.75 18.42
CA GLN A 179 2.42 38.79 17.31
C GLN A 179 2.76 37.35 16.93
N VAL A 180 2.19 36.86 15.83
CA VAL A 180 2.26 35.45 15.46
C VAL A 180 3.40 35.23 14.51
N LYS A 181 4.30 34.32 14.90
CA LYS A 181 5.44 33.91 14.09
C LYS A 181 4.98 33.03 12.92
N LEU A 182 5.52 33.27 11.74
CA LEU A 182 5.26 32.49 10.53
C LEU A 182 6.47 31.62 10.20
N LEU A 183 6.21 30.41 9.70
CA LEU A 183 7.28 29.47 9.33
C LEU A 183 7.95 29.87 8.01
N THR A 184 9.25 29.68 7.94
CA THR A 184 10.09 29.83 6.74
C THR A 184 10.85 28.53 6.48
N GLU A 185 11.60 28.47 5.37
CA GLU A 185 12.50 27.34 5.09
C GLU A 185 13.59 27.12 6.16
N ARG A 186 13.80 28.11 7.04
CA ARG A 186 14.77 28.06 8.15
C ARG A 186 14.14 27.62 9.47
N SER A 187 12.81 27.53 9.55
CA SER A 187 12.10 27.13 10.75
C SER A 187 12.15 25.62 10.95
N SER A 188 12.34 25.17 12.20
CA SER A 188 12.10 23.78 12.55
C SER A 188 10.59 23.47 12.52
N ILE A 189 10.21 22.28 12.05
CA ILE A 189 8.83 21.79 12.10
C ILE A 189 8.28 21.75 13.55
N ASN A 190 9.16 21.68 14.55
CA ASN A 190 8.83 21.75 15.98
C ASN A 190 8.12 23.04 16.42
N MET A 191 8.16 24.08 15.58
CA MET A 191 7.47 25.33 15.87
C MET A 191 5.96 25.23 15.69
N LEU A 192 5.47 24.19 15.00
CA LEU A 192 4.05 23.86 14.97
C LEU A 192 3.63 23.36 16.34
N PHE A 193 2.55 23.95 16.87
CA PHE A 193 2.10 23.67 18.24
C PHE A 193 1.85 22.18 18.48
N ASP A 194 1.39 21.44 17.50
CA ASP A 194 1.05 20.02 17.57
C ASP A 194 2.23 19.09 17.21
N VAL A 195 3.46 19.59 17.07
CA VAL A 195 4.65 18.78 16.78
C VAL A 195 5.62 18.86 17.95
N ASP A 196 6.18 17.73 18.36
CA ASP A 196 7.28 17.66 19.32
C ASP A 196 8.37 16.69 18.86
N THR A 197 9.45 17.29 18.38
CA THR A 197 10.72 16.68 17.96
C THR A 197 11.87 17.05 18.91
N THR A 198 11.56 17.67 20.05
CA THR A 198 12.56 18.21 20.97
C THR A 198 12.62 17.48 22.31
N THR A 199 11.47 17.05 22.85
CA THR A 199 11.44 16.22 24.07
C THR A 199 12.14 14.89 23.83
N THR A 200 11.91 14.31 22.64
CA THR A 200 12.65 13.16 22.12
C THR A 200 13.08 13.47 20.69
N PRO A 201 14.37 13.75 20.44
CA PRO A 201 14.86 14.01 19.09
C PRO A 201 14.68 12.81 18.14
N PRO A 202 14.41 13.05 16.85
CA PRO A 202 14.30 11.98 15.86
C PRO A 202 15.65 11.29 15.63
N ASN A 203 15.61 9.96 15.55
CA ASN A 203 16.70 9.12 15.05
C ASN A 203 16.51 8.82 13.55
N ASN A 204 17.53 8.24 12.92
CA ASN A 204 17.40 7.70 11.56
C ASN A 204 16.20 6.74 11.47
N ASP A 205 15.54 6.75 10.31
CA ASP A 205 14.40 5.87 9.97
C ASP A 205 13.12 6.08 10.80
N GLN A 206 13.04 7.19 11.55
CA GLN A 206 11.81 7.59 12.25
C GLN A 206 10.95 8.53 11.41
N VAL A 207 9.64 8.47 11.65
CA VAL A 207 8.62 9.33 11.06
C VAL A 207 7.85 10.07 12.16
N LEU A 208 7.18 11.16 11.81
CA LEU A 208 6.24 11.82 12.72
C LEU A 208 4.96 10.99 12.84
N LYS A 209 4.65 10.52 14.04
CA LYS A 209 3.42 9.77 14.36
C LYS A 209 2.57 10.50 15.38
N TRP A 210 1.27 10.54 15.14
CA TRP A 210 0.32 11.12 16.07
C TRP A 210 0.24 10.27 17.35
N ASN A 211 0.54 10.90 18.48
CA ASN A 211 0.43 10.31 19.80
C ASN A 211 -0.79 10.92 20.52
N SER A 212 -1.86 10.14 20.67
CA SER A 212 -3.11 10.62 21.27
C SER A 212 -2.99 10.99 22.75
N SER A 213 -2.06 10.38 23.49
CA SER A 213 -1.84 10.68 24.91
C SER A 213 -1.24 12.07 25.12
N SER A 214 -0.30 12.47 24.26
CA SER A 214 0.31 13.81 24.29
C SER A 214 -0.43 14.82 23.39
N SER A 215 -1.29 14.35 22.49
CA SER A 215 -1.90 15.15 21.42
C SER A 215 -0.87 15.91 20.59
N LYS A 216 0.23 15.22 20.25
CA LYS A 216 1.35 15.72 19.44
C LYS A 216 1.76 14.70 18.38
N TRP A 217 2.35 15.18 17.30
CA TRP A 217 3.18 14.41 16.39
C TRP A 217 4.58 14.26 16.99
N LEU A 218 4.98 13.02 17.25
CA LEU A 218 6.28 12.67 17.83
C LEU A 218 7.10 11.83 16.85
N PRO A 219 8.44 11.94 16.84
CA PRO A 219 9.29 10.95 16.20
C PRO A 219 9.02 9.56 16.76
N ALA A 220 8.74 8.61 15.87
CA ALA A 220 8.59 7.21 16.21
C ALA A 220 9.00 6.37 15.00
N ASP A 221 9.47 5.16 15.27
CA ASP A 221 9.90 4.23 14.22
C ASP A 221 8.78 4.03 13.20
N ASP A 222 9.14 3.95 11.92
CA ASP A 222 8.21 3.71 10.83
C ASP A 222 7.66 2.27 10.82
N ALA A 223 6.90 1.94 11.88
CA ALA A 223 5.96 0.82 11.90
C ALA A 223 4.76 1.09 10.98
N ALA A 224 5.00 1.44 9.71
CA ALA A 224 3.96 1.39 8.68
C ALA A 224 3.32 -0.01 8.69
N GLY A 225 2.01 -0.06 8.42
CA GLY A 225 1.14 -1.23 8.47
C GLY A 225 1.46 -2.38 7.49
N ILE A 226 2.74 -2.70 7.30
CA ILE A 226 3.22 -4.03 6.89
C ILE A 226 3.55 -4.89 8.13
N GLY A 227 3.18 -4.44 9.33
CA GLY A 227 3.24 -5.23 10.54
C GLY A 227 2.27 -6.41 10.45
N SER A 228 2.81 -7.59 10.13
CA SER A 228 2.14 -8.92 10.13
C SER A 228 1.64 -9.43 8.78
N ILE A 229 2.42 -9.35 7.71
CA ILE A 229 2.26 -10.36 6.64
C ILE A 229 3.04 -11.59 7.09
N ASN A 230 2.29 -12.61 7.50
CA ASN A 230 2.84 -13.94 7.68
C ASN A 230 3.48 -14.41 6.37
N VAL A 231 4.70 -14.95 6.43
CA VAL A 231 5.41 -15.50 5.26
C VAL A 231 4.58 -16.61 4.56
N PHE A 232 3.70 -17.26 5.32
CA PHE A 232 2.63 -18.15 4.82
C PHE A 232 1.37 -18.02 5.68
N ALA A 233 0.18 -18.01 5.07
CA ALA A 233 -1.09 -17.84 5.80
C ALA A 233 -1.51 -19.13 6.54
N SER A 234 -1.69 -20.23 5.81
CA SER A 234 -1.94 -21.55 6.36
C SER A 234 -1.33 -22.63 5.47
N VAL A 235 -0.88 -23.72 6.08
CA VAL A 235 -0.36 -24.90 5.39
C VAL A 235 -1.06 -26.12 5.99
N ALA A 236 -1.69 -26.93 5.15
CA ALA A 236 -2.36 -28.16 5.56
C ALA A 236 -1.60 -29.38 5.02
N GLY A 237 -1.53 -30.43 5.82
CA GLY A 237 -1.09 -31.75 5.38
C GLY A 237 -2.27 -32.71 5.24
N ASP A 238 -2.00 -33.97 4.90
CA ASP A 238 -3.02 -35.03 4.84
C ASP A 238 -3.76 -35.20 6.19
N THR A 239 -3.06 -34.91 7.29
CA THR A 239 -3.63 -34.75 8.62
C THR A 239 -3.09 -33.48 9.27
N GLY A 240 -4.00 -32.61 9.75
CA GLY A 240 -3.65 -31.39 10.48
C GLY A 240 -3.30 -30.19 9.60
N SER A 241 -3.15 -29.03 10.24
CA SER A 241 -2.72 -27.79 9.59
C SER A 241 -1.95 -26.91 10.57
N THR A 242 -1.19 -25.96 10.04
CA THR A 242 -0.53 -24.91 10.80
C THR A 242 -0.74 -23.55 10.14
N THR A 243 -0.59 -22.49 10.92
CA THR A 243 -0.62 -21.09 10.49
C THR A 243 0.63 -20.42 11.05
N ALA A 244 1.23 -19.49 10.31
CA ALA A 244 2.36 -18.77 10.87
C ALA A 244 1.94 -17.98 12.12
N ASN A 245 2.67 -18.12 13.21
CA ASN A 245 2.36 -17.47 14.50
C ASN A 245 3.27 -16.26 14.80
N SER A 246 4.24 -15.98 13.93
CA SER A 246 5.13 -14.83 14.00
C SER A 246 5.67 -14.48 12.61
N GLN A 247 6.30 -13.30 12.49
CA GLN A 247 6.86 -12.83 11.22
C GLN A 247 8.09 -13.62 10.77
N THR A 248 8.82 -14.24 11.70
CA THR A 248 9.99 -15.08 11.43
C THR A 248 9.69 -16.57 11.60
N ASP A 249 8.41 -16.96 11.52
CA ASP A 249 8.02 -18.35 11.72
C ASP A 249 8.61 -19.25 10.63
N THR A 250 9.06 -20.43 11.03
CA THR A 250 9.77 -21.36 10.13
C THR A 250 8.90 -22.58 9.85
N LEU A 251 8.49 -22.76 8.60
CA LEU A 251 7.84 -24.00 8.16
C LEU A 251 8.90 -25.10 7.99
N THR A 252 8.87 -26.10 8.87
CA THR A 252 9.73 -27.28 8.77
C THR A 252 9.03 -28.39 8.01
N ILE A 253 9.60 -28.84 6.89
CA ILE A 253 9.18 -30.06 6.19
C ILE A 253 10.07 -31.21 6.70
N ALA A 254 9.62 -31.89 7.76
CA ALA A 254 10.34 -32.99 8.37
C ALA A 254 10.16 -34.30 7.59
N GLY A 255 11.23 -35.09 7.46
CA GLY A 255 11.15 -36.45 6.96
C GLY A 255 10.45 -37.38 7.95
N GLY A 256 9.46 -38.14 7.48
CA GLY A 256 8.84 -39.24 8.25
C GLY A 256 9.63 -40.54 8.15
N THR A 257 9.00 -41.66 8.46
CA THR A 257 9.61 -43.00 8.29
C THR A 257 10.04 -43.21 6.84
N ASN A 258 11.32 -43.55 6.62
CA ASN A 258 11.89 -43.78 5.30
C ASN A 258 11.86 -42.58 4.34
N ILE A 259 11.67 -41.37 4.85
CA ILE A 259 11.71 -40.13 4.07
C ILE A 259 12.78 -39.21 4.67
N THR A 260 13.63 -38.67 3.81
CA THR A 260 14.58 -37.61 4.17
C THR A 260 14.23 -36.34 3.41
N THR A 261 14.44 -35.19 4.04
CA THR A 261 14.24 -33.87 3.44
C THR A 261 15.52 -33.06 3.53
N ALA A 262 15.84 -32.31 2.47
CA ALA A 262 17.02 -31.45 2.41
C ALA A 262 16.70 -30.16 1.67
N VAL A 263 17.32 -29.06 2.10
CA VAL A 263 17.22 -27.75 1.44
C VAL A 263 18.59 -27.36 0.91
N SER A 264 18.66 -27.00 -0.38
CA SER A 264 19.85 -26.45 -1.02
C SER A 264 19.45 -25.29 -1.92
N GLY A 265 19.85 -24.07 -1.56
CA GLY A 265 19.30 -22.85 -2.16
C GLY A 265 17.79 -22.78 -1.93
N ASP A 266 17.03 -22.53 -2.99
CA ASP A 266 15.57 -22.36 -2.92
C ASP A 266 14.78 -23.67 -3.19
N THR A 267 15.46 -24.81 -3.27
CA THR A 267 14.82 -26.11 -3.55
C THR A 267 14.78 -26.98 -2.30
N VAL A 268 13.57 -27.42 -1.94
CA VAL A 268 13.36 -28.53 -0.99
C VAL A 268 13.31 -29.84 -1.78
N THR A 269 14.20 -30.77 -1.43
CA THR A 269 14.19 -32.14 -1.97
C THR A 269 13.62 -33.11 -0.95
N VAL A 270 12.67 -33.95 -1.36
CA VAL A 270 12.08 -35.02 -0.55
C VAL A 270 12.48 -36.36 -1.18
N ASN A 271 13.29 -37.14 -0.47
CA ASN A 271 13.83 -38.40 -0.96
C ASN A 271 13.33 -39.57 -0.13
N PHE A 272 12.96 -40.66 -0.80
CA PHE A 272 12.81 -41.96 -0.14
C PHE A 272 14.20 -42.47 0.29
N SER A 273 14.34 -42.75 1.58
CA SER A 273 15.57 -43.25 2.20
C SER A 273 15.41 -44.67 2.75
N GLY A 274 14.24 -45.30 2.54
CA GLY A 274 14.01 -46.68 2.93
C GLY A 274 14.73 -47.68 2.02
N THR A 275 14.74 -48.93 2.46
CA THR A 275 15.21 -50.05 1.62
C THR A 275 14.01 -50.72 0.98
N LEU A 276 14.05 -50.91 -0.33
CA LEU A 276 13.05 -51.71 -1.03
C LEU A 276 13.40 -53.19 -0.93
N THR A 277 12.39 -54.03 -0.72
CA THR A 277 12.53 -55.48 -0.90
C THR A 277 12.63 -55.77 -2.40
N THR A 278 13.84 -56.10 -2.87
CA THR A 278 14.15 -56.27 -4.30
C THR A 278 14.50 -57.71 -4.67
N THR A 279 14.52 -58.62 -3.69
CA THR A 279 14.83 -60.03 -3.92
C THR A 279 13.77 -60.92 -3.28
N LEU A 280 13.53 -62.08 -3.90
CA LEU A 280 12.66 -63.13 -3.37
C LEU A 280 13.10 -63.56 -1.95
N ALA A 281 14.41 -63.61 -1.69
CA ALA A 281 14.98 -63.96 -0.38
C ALA A 281 14.70 -62.95 0.74
N ALA A 282 14.34 -61.72 0.40
CA ALA A 282 14.06 -60.65 1.37
C ALA A 282 12.56 -60.50 1.68
N LEU A 283 11.71 -61.33 1.07
CA LEU A 283 10.30 -61.45 1.48
C LEU A 283 10.21 -62.23 2.80
N THR A 284 9.20 -61.90 3.60
CA THR A 284 9.02 -62.47 4.94
C THR A 284 8.50 -63.90 4.96
N ASP A 285 7.97 -64.37 3.83
CA ASP A 285 7.32 -65.68 3.63
C ASP A 285 8.13 -66.60 2.70
N THR A 286 9.42 -66.30 2.51
CA THR A 286 10.30 -67.09 1.65
C THR A 286 11.60 -67.47 2.34
N ASN A 287 11.92 -68.75 2.31
CA ASN A 287 13.19 -69.29 2.71
C ASN A 287 13.94 -69.81 1.46
N THR A 288 15.02 -69.12 1.09
CA THR A 288 15.88 -69.52 -0.03
C THR A 288 17.23 -70.10 0.45
N SER A 289 17.37 -70.37 1.75
CA SER A 289 18.62 -70.85 2.32
C SER A 289 18.98 -72.22 1.75
N GLY A 290 20.22 -72.36 1.29
CA GLY A 290 20.74 -73.63 0.78
C GLY A 290 20.33 -74.01 -0.64
N LEU A 291 19.58 -73.16 -1.36
CA LEU A 291 19.26 -73.40 -2.77
C LEU A 291 20.52 -73.46 -3.64
N THR A 292 20.56 -74.46 -4.52
CA THR A 292 21.55 -74.64 -5.58
C THR A 292 20.90 -74.55 -6.95
N GLN A 293 21.71 -74.52 -8.02
CA GLN A 293 21.19 -74.42 -9.38
C GLN A 293 20.29 -75.63 -9.70
N GLY A 294 19.02 -75.35 -10.02
CA GLY A 294 18.04 -76.37 -10.39
C GLY A 294 17.09 -76.78 -9.27
N ASP A 295 17.29 -76.29 -8.05
CA ASP A 295 16.34 -76.51 -6.95
C ASP A 295 15.03 -75.76 -7.18
N MET A 296 13.95 -76.32 -6.65
CA MET A 296 12.62 -75.70 -6.70
C MET A 296 12.16 -75.26 -5.32
N LEU A 297 11.24 -74.31 -5.30
CA LEU A 297 10.51 -73.91 -4.10
C LEU A 297 9.10 -74.49 -4.14
N TYR A 298 8.59 -74.90 -2.98
CA TYR A 298 7.19 -75.25 -2.79
C TYR A 298 6.62 -74.55 -1.56
N TRP A 299 5.31 -74.34 -1.56
CA TRP A 299 4.61 -73.78 -0.42
C TRP A 299 4.40 -74.89 0.63
N SER A 300 4.96 -74.72 1.84
CA SER A 300 4.82 -75.69 2.94
C SER A 300 3.51 -75.60 3.72
N GLY A 301 2.70 -74.57 3.45
CA GLY A 301 1.58 -74.16 4.29
C GLY A 301 1.83 -72.82 5.01
N SER A 302 3.09 -72.41 5.19
CA SER A 302 3.45 -71.16 5.88
C SER A 302 4.54 -70.32 5.19
N GLU A 303 5.41 -70.94 4.41
CA GLU A 303 6.46 -70.25 3.65
C GLU A 303 6.83 -71.03 2.38
N TRP A 304 7.40 -70.33 1.40
CA TRP A 304 8.07 -70.95 0.26
C TRP A 304 9.42 -71.49 0.69
N ILE A 305 9.60 -72.81 0.67
CA ILE A 305 10.83 -73.49 1.10
C ILE A 305 11.40 -74.38 -0.01
N PRO A 306 12.70 -74.70 0.02
CA PRO A 306 13.30 -75.66 -0.91
C PRO A 306 12.59 -77.00 -0.83
N THR A 307 12.40 -77.66 -1.96
CA THR A 307 11.87 -79.03 -1.99
C THR A 307 12.77 -79.95 -1.13
N PRO A 308 12.21 -80.86 -0.30
CA PRO A 308 13.01 -81.72 0.57
C PRO A 308 13.94 -82.69 -0.18
N THR A 309 13.70 -82.83 -1.48
CA THR A 309 14.42 -83.66 -2.44
C THR A 309 14.67 -82.86 -3.71
N THR A 310 15.69 -83.24 -4.49
CA THR A 310 15.98 -82.62 -5.79
C THR A 310 14.93 -83.07 -6.82
N GLY A 311 14.17 -82.13 -7.39
CA GLY A 311 13.27 -82.37 -8.53
C GLY A 311 11.85 -81.84 -8.35
N PRO A 312 10.96 -82.06 -9.35
CA PRO A 312 9.56 -81.66 -9.30
C PRO A 312 8.81 -82.24 -8.10
N ILE A 313 8.01 -81.43 -7.39
CA ILE A 313 7.13 -81.91 -6.32
C ILE A 313 5.65 -81.77 -6.70
N ILE A 314 4.87 -82.81 -6.44
CA ILE A 314 3.41 -82.83 -6.59
C ILE A 314 2.80 -83.19 -5.24
N TRP A 315 1.79 -82.41 -4.83
CA TRP A 315 1.15 -82.55 -3.52
C TRP A 315 -0.22 -83.24 -3.63
N TYR A 316 -0.44 -84.25 -2.80
CA TYR A 316 -1.71 -84.95 -2.62
C TYR A 316 -2.12 -84.89 -1.15
N GLU A 317 -3.36 -84.50 -0.93
CA GLU A 317 -4.03 -84.53 0.37
C GLU A 317 -4.68 -85.89 0.58
N ILE A 318 -4.43 -86.49 1.74
CA ILE A 318 -5.01 -87.76 2.16
C ILE A 318 -5.96 -87.50 3.34
N GLY A 319 -7.19 -87.95 3.16
CA GLY A 319 -8.23 -87.97 4.19
C GLY A 319 -8.94 -89.32 4.24
N ALA A 320 -10.01 -89.37 5.03
CA ALA A 320 -10.93 -90.49 5.13
C ALA A 320 -12.39 -89.98 5.12
N PRO A 321 -13.35 -90.72 4.53
CA PRO A 321 -14.75 -90.31 4.53
C PRO A 321 -15.35 -90.36 5.94
N VAL A 322 -16.10 -89.32 6.35
CA VAL A 322 -16.67 -89.22 7.71
C VAL A 322 -17.63 -90.37 8.01
N GLU A 323 -18.40 -90.80 7.02
CA GLU A 323 -19.42 -91.84 7.16
C GLU A 323 -18.87 -93.27 7.10
N ASN A 324 -17.62 -93.48 6.65
CA ASN A 324 -17.03 -94.79 6.45
C ASN A 324 -15.48 -94.74 6.58
N ALA A 325 -15.00 -94.12 7.66
CA ALA A 325 -13.59 -93.74 7.80
C ALA A 325 -12.57 -94.88 7.65
N SER A 326 -12.99 -96.14 7.87
CA SER A 326 -12.11 -97.32 7.75
C SER A 326 -12.17 -98.05 6.40
N ASN A 327 -12.97 -97.59 5.43
CA ASN A 327 -13.19 -98.33 4.19
C ASN A 327 -12.39 -97.79 3.01
N ASP A 328 -12.28 -96.47 2.86
CA ASP A 328 -11.61 -95.86 1.70
C ASP A 328 -10.62 -94.78 2.13
N PHE A 329 -9.49 -94.63 1.44
CA PHE A 329 -8.80 -93.34 1.44
C PHE A 329 -9.54 -92.32 0.56
N LEU A 330 -9.63 -91.08 1.01
CA LEU A 330 -9.91 -89.93 0.15
C LEU A 330 -8.59 -89.31 -0.25
N ILE A 331 -8.24 -89.34 -1.54
CA ILE A 331 -6.98 -88.78 -2.04
C ILE A 331 -7.28 -87.69 -3.04
N ASN A 332 -6.96 -86.45 -2.72
CA ASN A 332 -7.20 -85.31 -3.59
C ASN A 332 -5.88 -84.66 -4.00
N GLY A 333 -5.76 -84.30 -5.28
CA GLY A 333 -4.55 -83.65 -5.79
C GLY A 333 -4.59 -83.52 -7.32
N PRO A 334 -3.52 -83.00 -7.93
CA PRO A 334 -3.46 -82.76 -9.36
C PRO A 334 -3.75 -84.01 -10.19
N GLY A 335 -4.50 -83.85 -11.28
CA GLY A 335 -4.83 -84.94 -12.22
C GLY A 335 -6.00 -85.83 -11.80
N LEU A 336 -6.51 -85.73 -10.57
CA LEU A 336 -7.73 -86.40 -10.14
C LEU A 336 -8.97 -85.53 -10.43
N PRO A 337 -10.14 -86.14 -10.72
CA PRO A 337 -11.36 -85.37 -10.96
C PRO A 337 -11.80 -84.59 -9.70
N ALA A 338 -12.56 -83.52 -9.93
CA ALA A 338 -13.15 -82.76 -8.84
C ALA A 338 -14.15 -83.62 -8.05
N GLY A 339 -14.10 -83.55 -6.72
CA GLY A 339 -14.98 -84.30 -5.82
C GLY A 339 -14.22 -85.26 -4.90
N GLU A 340 -14.94 -86.21 -4.34
CA GLU A 340 -14.39 -87.26 -3.48
C GLU A 340 -13.77 -88.38 -4.32
N ASN A 341 -12.47 -88.56 -4.20
CA ASN A 341 -11.73 -89.61 -4.89
C ASN A 341 -11.45 -90.74 -3.90
N ARG A 342 -12.29 -91.77 -3.94
CA ARG A 342 -12.19 -92.95 -3.05
C ARG A 342 -11.29 -94.00 -3.65
N ASP A 343 -10.25 -94.34 -2.91
CA ASP A 343 -9.18 -95.25 -3.32
C ASP A 343 -8.80 -95.14 -4.83
N PRO A 344 -8.46 -93.93 -5.31
CA PRO A 344 -8.20 -93.73 -6.72
C PRO A 344 -6.93 -94.45 -7.15
N THR A 345 -6.92 -94.93 -8.40
CA THR A 345 -5.65 -95.35 -9.01
C THR A 345 -4.77 -94.12 -9.22
N LEU A 346 -3.59 -94.12 -8.62
CA LEU A 346 -2.62 -93.03 -8.72
C LEU A 346 -1.67 -93.27 -9.89
N TYR A 347 -1.31 -92.21 -10.60
CA TYR A 347 -0.30 -92.24 -11.66
C TYR A 347 0.86 -91.36 -11.24
N VAL A 348 2.05 -91.95 -11.13
CA VAL A 348 3.25 -91.27 -10.69
C VAL A 348 4.37 -91.41 -11.72
N HIS A 349 5.14 -90.34 -11.92
CA HIS A 349 6.24 -90.31 -12.88
C HIS A 349 7.57 -90.61 -12.19
N ARG A 350 8.40 -91.43 -12.82
CA ARG A 350 9.79 -91.64 -12.40
C ARG A 350 10.56 -90.32 -12.41
N GLY A 351 11.36 -90.08 -11.37
CA GLY A 351 12.14 -88.85 -11.20
C GLY A 351 11.36 -87.68 -10.56
N PHE A 352 10.05 -87.82 -10.32
CA PHE A 352 9.25 -86.82 -9.61
C PHE A 352 9.14 -87.17 -8.14
N THR A 353 8.93 -86.16 -7.31
CA THR A 353 8.62 -86.30 -5.88
C THR A 353 7.14 -86.09 -5.65
N TYR A 354 6.54 -86.99 -4.89
CA TYR A 354 5.15 -86.92 -4.46
C TYR A 354 5.11 -86.71 -2.96
N ALA A 355 4.41 -85.67 -2.51
CA ALA A 355 4.09 -85.47 -1.11
C ALA A 355 2.67 -85.97 -0.88
N PHE A 356 2.54 -87.02 -0.08
CA PHE A 356 1.28 -87.58 0.38
C PHE A 356 1.04 -87.06 1.80
N ASP A 357 0.28 -85.98 1.92
CA ASP A 357 -0.04 -85.39 3.21
C ASP A 357 -1.17 -86.17 3.88
N ASN A 358 -0.79 -86.96 4.87
CA ASN A 358 -1.70 -87.69 5.74
C ASN A 358 -1.61 -87.16 7.18
N SER A 359 -1.30 -85.88 7.36
CA SER A 359 -1.14 -85.25 8.69
C SER A 359 -2.44 -85.18 9.49
N VAL A 360 -3.60 -85.15 8.82
CA VAL A 360 -4.91 -85.10 9.46
C VAL A 360 -5.34 -86.50 9.95
N GLU A 361 -5.22 -87.52 9.10
CA GLU A 361 -5.78 -88.86 9.37
C GLU A 361 -4.72 -89.92 9.73
N GLY A 362 -3.44 -89.59 9.65
CA GLY A 362 -2.35 -90.58 9.64
C GLY A 362 -2.15 -91.36 10.94
N GLY A 363 -2.68 -90.87 12.06
CA GLY A 363 -2.73 -91.63 13.31
C GLY A 363 -3.69 -92.84 13.26
N GLY A 364 -4.81 -92.72 12.55
CA GLY A 364 -5.81 -93.77 12.38
C GLY A 364 -5.69 -94.52 11.05
N HIS A 365 -5.11 -93.89 10.04
CA HIS A 365 -5.03 -94.42 8.68
C HIS A 365 -3.63 -94.29 8.07
N PRO A 366 -2.59 -94.99 8.57
CA PRO A 366 -1.23 -94.82 8.05
C PRO A 366 -1.11 -95.25 6.58
N PHE A 367 -0.66 -94.35 5.69
CA PHE A 367 -0.56 -94.54 4.25
C PHE A 367 0.79 -95.14 3.85
N ARG A 368 0.81 -96.44 3.53
CA ARG A 368 2.04 -97.16 3.17
C ARG A 368 2.04 -97.58 1.72
N ILE A 369 3.16 -97.37 1.03
CA ILE A 369 3.39 -97.93 -0.31
C ILE A 369 4.02 -99.32 -0.19
N GLN A 370 3.58 -100.28 -1.01
CA GLN A 370 3.98 -101.69 -0.95
C GLN A 370 3.98 -102.35 -2.33
N SER A 371 4.78 -103.40 -2.51
CA SER A 371 4.96 -104.10 -3.78
C SER A 371 3.96 -105.22 -4.04
N THR A 372 3.19 -105.62 -3.02
CA THR A 372 2.10 -106.62 -3.11
C THR A 372 0.86 -106.11 -2.36
N GLN A 373 -0.33 -106.59 -2.73
CA GLN A 373 -1.61 -106.13 -2.14
C GLN A 373 -1.89 -106.70 -0.74
N GLY A 374 -2.80 -106.05 -0.01
CA GLY A 374 -3.32 -106.50 1.28
C GLY A 374 -2.48 -106.09 2.49
N LEU A 375 -3.02 -106.31 3.69
CA LEU A 375 -2.39 -105.88 4.96
C LEU A 375 -1.00 -106.50 5.19
N SER A 376 -0.76 -107.72 4.70
CA SER A 376 0.52 -108.43 4.74
C SER A 376 1.41 -108.16 3.52
N GLY A 377 1.11 -107.13 2.73
CA GLY A 377 1.92 -106.71 1.59
C GLY A 377 3.34 -106.32 1.98
N THR A 378 4.30 -106.53 1.07
CA THR A 378 5.71 -106.21 1.33
C THR A 378 5.94 -104.70 1.19
N PRO A 379 6.36 -103.97 2.26
CA PRO A 379 6.59 -102.54 2.19
C PRO A 379 7.62 -102.18 1.12
N TYR A 380 7.34 -101.13 0.36
CA TYR A 380 8.28 -100.53 -0.57
C TYR A 380 8.70 -99.18 0.00
N THR A 381 9.96 -99.04 0.39
CA THR A 381 10.49 -97.85 1.08
C THR A 381 11.55 -97.09 0.28
N THR A 382 11.96 -97.62 -0.88
CA THR A 382 12.98 -96.98 -1.72
C THR A 382 12.51 -95.62 -2.23
N GLY A 383 13.32 -94.59 -1.99
CA GLY A 383 13.03 -93.21 -2.38
C GLY A 383 12.07 -92.48 -1.44
N GLN A 384 11.70 -93.07 -0.29
CA GLN A 384 10.79 -92.43 0.67
C GLN A 384 11.54 -91.73 1.80
N THR A 385 10.98 -90.59 2.22
CA THR A 385 11.34 -89.87 3.45
C THR A 385 10.06 -89.36 4.12
N GLY A 386 10.16 -88.83 5.35
CA GLY A 386 8.98 -88.38 6.11
C GLY A 386 8.30 -89.55 6.83
N SER A 387 6.97 -89.51 6.93
CA SER A 387 6.20 -90.46 7.74
C SER A 387 4.89 -90.86 7.07
N ILE A 388 4.58 -92.16 7.12
CA ILE A 388 3.30 -92.71 6.64
C ILE A 388 2.08 -92.23 7.46
N SER A 389 2.32 -91.69 8.66
CA SER A 389 1.29 -91.14 9.56
C SER A 389 1.28 -89.61 9.59
N SER A 390 2.04 -88.96 8.70
CA SER A 390 2.05 -87.52 8.49
C SER A 390 2.29 -87.29 7.00
N ILE A 391 3.24 -86.45 6.60
CA ILE A 391 3.59 -86.30 5.18
C ILE A 391 4.62 -87.36 4.78
N LEU A 392 4.24 -88.22 3.84
CA LEU A 392 5.15 -89.15 3.18
C LEU A 392 5.65 -88.51 1.88
N TYR A 393 6.95 -88.26 1.79
CA TYR A 393 7.58 -87.85 0.55
C TYR A 393 8.11 -89.07 -0.16
N TRP A 394 7.84 -89.19 -1.46
CA TRP A 394 8.36 -90.26 -2.29
C TRP A 394 8.92 -89.71 -3.59
N THR A 395 10.25 -89.69 -3.71
CA THR A 395 10.93 -89.49 -4.99
C THR A 395 10.97 -90.82 -5.71
N VAL A 396 10.22 -90.93 -6.80
CA VAL A 396 10.04 -92.19 -7.53
C VAL A 396 11.35 -92.54 -8.25
N PRO A 397 12.04 -93.62 -7.88
CA PRO A 397 13.28 -94.02 -8.55
C PRO A 397 13.04 -94.41 -10.00
N PHE A 398 14.03 -94.22 -10.88
CA PHE A 398 13.92 -94.63 -12.28
C PHE A 398 13.77 -96.15 -12.47
N ASP A 399 14.24 -96.95 -11.51
CA ASP A 399 14.10 -98.40 -11.47
C ASP A 399 12.87 -98.90 -10.69
N ALA A 400 11.97 -97.99 -10.26
CA ALA A 400 10.73 -98.37 -9.58
C ALA A 400 9.87 -99.33 -10.42
N PRO A 401 9.24 -100.36 -9.81
CA PRO A 401 8.32 -101.25 -10.51
C PRO A 401 7.16 -100.48 -11.15
N SER A 402 6.70 -100.89 -12.34
CA SER A 402 5.59 -100.21 -13.04
C SER A 402 4.26 -100.26 -12.30
N THR A 403 4.11 -101.17 -11.34
CA THR A 403 2.93 -101.29 -10.50
C THR A 403 3.36 -101.45 -9.04
N LEU A 404 2.86 -100.55 -8.19
CA LEU A 404 2.92 -100.62 -6.74
C LEU A 404 1.50 -100.44 -6.20
N TYR A 405 1.35 -100.55 -4.89
CA TYR A 405 0.07 -100.35 -4.21
C TYR A 405 0.27 -99.42 -3.03
N TYR A 406 -0.74 -98.60 -2.71
CA TYR A 406 -0.84 -98.00 -1.39
C TYR A 406 -1.86 -98.77 -0.55
N GLN A 407 -1.63 -98.83 0.76
CA GLN A 407 -2.41 -99.61 1.71
C GLN A 407 -2.39 -98.93 3.07
N CYS A 408 -3.56 -98.82 3.69
CA CYS A 408 -3.65 -98.50 5.11
C CYS A 408 -3.11 -99.67 5.91
N THR A 409 -2.16 -99.42 6.81
CA THR A 409 -1.54 -100.51 7.59
C THR A 409 -2.49 -101.16 8.60
N LEU A 410 -3.62 -100.52 8.91
CA LEU A 410 -4.61 -100.96 9.89
C LEU A 410 -5.89 -101.49 9.25
N HIS A 411 -6.30 -100.95 8.10
CA HIS A 411 -7.57 -101.24 7.46
C HIS A 411 -7.38 -101.89 6.09
N ALA A 412 -7.88 -103.11 5.91
CA ALA A 412 -7.68 -103.87 4.68
C ALA A 412 -8.35 -103.25 3.46
N ALA A 413 -9.50 -102.59 3.65
CA ALA A 413 -10.30 -102.03 2.58
C ALA A 413 -9.66 -100.78 1.94
N MET A 414 -8.90 -100.01 2.72
CA MET A 414 -8.26 -98.77 2.27
C MET A 414 -6.97 -99.08 1.50
N GLN A 415 -7.11 -99.31 0.20
CA GLN A 415 -5.99 -99.65 -0.67
C GLN A 415 -6.27 -99.26 -2.12
N GLY A 416 -5.22 -99.02 -2.87
CA GLY A 416 -5.34 -98.81 -4.32
C GLY A 416 -4.05 -99.07 -5.06
N THR A 417 -4.14 -98.91 -6.38
CA THR A 417 -3.03 -99.18 -7.29
C THR A 417 -2.28 -97.89 -7.59
N ILE A 418 -0.96 -97.96 -7.61
CA ILE A 418 -0.07 -96.92 -8.11
C ILE A 418 0.55 -97.42 -9.41
N ASN A 419 0.21 -96.75 -10.51
CA ASN A 419 0.84 -96.95 -11.81
C ASN A 419 2.05 -96.04 -11.93
N VAL A 420 3.25 -96.64 -11.98
CA VAL A 420 4.51 -95.91 -12.14
C VAL A 420 4.85 -95.79 -13.62
N VAL A 421 4.71 -94.59 -14.15
CA VAL A 421 4.91 -94.25 -15.56
C VAL A 421 6.26 -93.53 -15.76
N SER A 422 6.71 -93.46 -17.01
CA SER A 422 7.96 -92.79 -17.43
C SER A 422 7.69 -91.43 -18.05
#